data_AF-A0A2V5XAT4-F1
#
_entry.id   AF-A0A2V5XAT4-F1
#
_cell.length_a   1.000
_cell.length_b   1.000
_cell.length_c   1.000
_cell.angle_alpha   90.00
_cell.angle_beta   90.00
_cell.angle_gamma   90.00
#
_symmetry.space_group_name_H-M   'P 1'
#
loop_
_entity.id
_entity.type
_entity.pdbx_description
1 polymer ?
#
loop_
_entity_poly.entity_id
_entity_poly.type
_entity_poly.pdbx_seq_one_letter_code
_entity_poly.pdbx_strand_id
1 'polypeptide(L)' 'MGKYPSWNCRQLDRRLREVGCELLRTAGSHRHYSNPFRPDRLITFAWHTGDVPRGIITDIVEDLGITRDQFYFGKF' A
#
# COMPACT_ATOMS: atom_id res chain seq x y z
N MET A 1 -1.72 22.41 -1.16
CA MET A 1 -0.97 21.31 -1.82
C MET A 1 -0.60 20.30 -0.74
N GLY A 2 -0.94 19.01 -0.89
CA GLY A 2 -0.60 18.01 0.14
C GLY A 2 0.87 17.59 0.05
N LYS A 3 1.55 17.40 1.19
CA LYS A 3 2.95 16.94 1.29
C LYS A 3 3.23 15.63 0.51
N TYR A 4 2.22 14.77 0.37
CA TYR A 4 2.35 13.45 -0.25
C TYR A 4 1.71 13.40 -1.64
N PRO A 5 2.38 12.81 -2.65
CA PRO A 5 1.82 12.63 -3.98
C PRO A 5 0.60 11.71 -3.95
N SER A 6 -0.34 11.91 -4.87
CA SER A 6 -1.35 10.90 -5.17
C SER A 6 -0.73 9.80 -6.03
N TRP A 7 -1.20 8.57 -5.85
CA TRP A 7 -0.73 7.39 -6.58
C TRP A 7 -1.89 6.62 -7.16
N ASN A 8 -1.72 6.12 -8.38
CA ASN A 8 -2.61 5.09 -8.92
C ASN A 8 -2.24 3.69 -8.38
N CYS A 9 -3.09 2.70 -8.68
CA CYS A 9 -2.90 1.33 -8.19
C CYS A 9 -1.54 0.71 -8.60
N ARG A 10 -0.97 1.09 -9.75
CA ARG A 10 0.32 0.56 -10.22
C ARG A 10 1.48 1.10 -9.40
N GLN A 11 1.44 2.39 -9.07
CA GLN A 11 2.44 3.03 -8.20
C GLN A 11 2.36 2.47 -6.79
N LEU A 12 1.16 2.26 -6.26
CA LEU A 12 0.97 1.61 -4.96
C LEU A 12 1.49 0.16 -4.95
N ASP A 13 1.14 -0.66 -5.94
CA ASP A 13 1.65 -2.05 -6.05
C ASP A 13 3.18 -2.10 -6.09
N ARG A 14 3.79 -1.26 -6.92
CA ARG A 14 5.25 -1.14 -6.98
C ARG A 14 5.81 -0.78 -5.61
N ARG A 15 5.23 0.20 -4.93
CA ARG A 15 5.73 0.63 -3.63
C ARG A 15 5.60 -0.46 -2.57
N LEU A 16 4.47 -1.16 -2.53
CA LEU A 16 4.26 -2.28 -1.62
C LEU A 16 5.32 -3.36 -1.82
N ARG A 17 5.67 -3.70 -3.07
CA ARG A 17 6.77 -4.63 -3.38
C ARG A 17 8.13 -4.12 -2.90
N GLU A 18 8.42 -2.83 -3.09
CA GLU A 18 9.67 -2.21 -2.59
C GLU A 18 9.75 -2.25 -1.06
N VAL A 19 8.63 -2.16 -0.36
CA VAL A 19 8.55 -2.30 1.12
C VAL A 19 8.72 -3.76 1.57
N GLY A 20 8.65 -4.73 0.65
CA GLY A 20 8.72 -6.16 0.95
C GLY A 20 7.36 -6.84 1.12
N CYS A 21 6.27 -6.19 0.73
CA CYS A 21 4.95 -6.83 0.67
C CYS A 21 4.85 -7.69 -0.60
N GLU A 22 4.34 -8.90 -0.47
CA GLU A 22 4.18 -9.84 -1.58
C GLU A 22 2.70 -10.06 -1.88
N LEU A 23 2.32 -10.07 -3.17
CA LEU A 23 0.93 -10.34 -3.57
C LEU A 23 0.60 -11.80 -3.28
N LEU A 24 -0.34 -12.04 -2.36
CA LEU A 24 -0.75 -13.40 -1.96
C LEU A 24 -1.94 -13.91 -2.77
N ARG A 25 -2.95 -13.06 -2.96
CA ARG A 25 -4.17 -13.43 -3.68
C ARG A 25 -4.85 -12.22 -4.33
N THR A 26 -5.62 -12.49 -5.37
CA THR A 26 -6.52 -11.51 -6.02
C THR A 26 -7.93 -12.08 -6.02
N ALA A 27 -8.91 -11.27 -5.64
CA ALA A 27 -10.32 -11.63 -5.58
C ALA A 27 -11.17 -10.51 -6.20
N GLY A 28 -11.59 -10.71 -7.46
CA GLY A 28 -12.20 -9.64 -8.26
C GLY A 28 -11.22 -8.48 -8.43
N SER A 29 -11.67 -7.26 -8.11
CA SER A 29 -10.79 -6.09 -8.11
C SER A 29 -9.83 -6.06 -6.90
N HIS A 30 -10.11 -6.78 -5.82
CA HIS A 30 -9.29 -6.68 -4.61
C HIS A 30 -7.99 -7.46 -4.72
N ARG A 31 -6.91 -6.85 -4.24
CA ARG A 31 -5.61 -7.49 -4.06
C ARG A 31 -5.29 -7.57 -2.58
N HIS A 32 -4.70 -8.69 -2.18
CA HIS A 32 -4.24 -8.92 -0.82
C HIS A 32 -2.74 -9.22 -0.83
N TYR A 33 -1.99 -8.46 -0.05
CA TYR A 33 -0.55 -8.59 0.08
C TYR A 33 -0.19 -9.02 1.51
N SER A 34 0.95 -9.71 1.65
CA SER A 34 1.58 -9.94 2.94
C SER A 34 2.00 -8.61 3.57
N ASN A 35 2.17 -8.61 4.89
CA ASN A 35 2.74 -7.49 5.62
C ASN A 35 4.06 -7.94 6.28
N PRO A 36 5.21 -7.43 5.83
CA PRO A 36 6.51 -7.87 6.34
C PRO A 36 6.77 -7.44 7.78
N PHE A 37 6.07 -6.43 8.30
CA PHE A 37 6.27 -5.90 9.65
C PHE A 37 5.24 -6.42 10.66
N ARG A 38 4.08 -6.89 10.19
CA ARG A 38 3.01 -7.48 11.00
C ARG A 38 2.39 -8.68 10.29
N PRO A 39 3.00 -9.87 10.36
CA PRO A 39 2.58 -11.05 9.58
C PRO A 39 1.14 -11.52 9.84
N ASP A 40 0.55 -11.11 10.96
CA ASP A 40 -0.85 -11.34 11.32
C ASP A 40 -1.86 -10.45 10.57
N ARG A 41 -1.38 -9.44 9.81
CA ARG A 41 -2.21 -8.51 9.05
C ARG A 41 -1.95 -8.59 7.55
N LEU A 42 -3.02 -8.47 6.77
CA LEU A 42 -2.92 -8.39 5.31
C LEU A 42 -3.16 -6.97 4.83
N ILE A 43 -2.38 -6.52 3.86
CA ILE A 43 -2.64 -5.27 3.16
C ILE A 43 -3.64 -5.54 2.04
N THR A 44 -4.80 -4.87 2.07
CA THR A 44 -5.87 -5.11 1.09
C THR A 44 -6.34 -3.81 0.46
N PHE A 45 -6.41 -3.76 -0.87
CA PHE A 45 -7.05 -2.64 -1.59
C PHE A 45 -7.67 -3.08 -2.92
N ALA A 46 -8.64 -2.30 -3.40
CA ALA A 46 -9.29 -2.53 -4.69
C ALA A 46 -8.47 -1.94 -5.85
N TRP A 47 -8.33 -2.70 -6.93
CA TRP A 47 -7.70 -2.30 -8.18
C TRP A 47 -8.72 -1.59 -9.08
N HIS A 48 -8.50 -0.30 -9.31
CA HIS A 48 -9.37 0.55 -10.12
C HIS A 48 -8.55 1.56 -10.94
N THR A 49 -9.22 2.26 -11.87
CA THR A 49 -8.64 3.36 -12.63
C THR A 49 -8.56 4.63 -11.79
N GLY A 50 -7.66 5.54 -12.15
CA GLY A 50 -7.42 6.77 -11.40
C GLY A 50 -6.55 6.58 -10.15
N ASP A 51 -6.55 7.62 -9.32
CA ASP A 51 -5.75 7.65 -8.10
C ASP A 51 -6.43 6.91 -6.95
N VAL A 52 -5.64 6.17 -6.19
CA VAL A 52 -6.07 5.54 -4.94
C VAL A 52 -6.44 6.63 -3.94
N PRO A 53 -7.61 6.54 -3.27
CA PRO A 53 -8.00 7.52 -2.26
C PRO A 53 -6.95 7.62 -1.15
N ARG A 54 -6.69 8.85 -0.69
CA ARG A 54 -5.67 9.09 0.34
C ARG A 54 -5.96 8.37 1.66
N GLY A 55 -7.23 8.12 1.98
CA GLY A 55 -7.64 7.34 3.15
C GLY A 55 -7.10 5.91 3.10
N ILE A 56 -7.22 5.25 1.94
CA ILE A 56 -6.68 3.89 1.75
C ILE A 56 -5.17 3.86 1.97
N ILE A 57 -4.43 4.88 1.51
CA ILE A 57 -2.98 4.95 1.77
C ILE A 57 -2.70 5.13 3.27
N THR A 58 -3.51 5.92 3.98
CA THR A 58 -3.40 6.07 5.44
C THR A 58 -3.61 4.72 6.13
N ASP A 59 -4.69 4.00 5.78
CA ASP A 59 -5.02 2.69 6.38
C ASP A 59 -3.90 1.67 6.15
N ILE A 60 -3.36 1.61 4.92
CA ILE A 60 -2.23 0.75 4.57
C ILE A 60 -1.00 1.07 5.42
N VAL A 61 -0.69 2.35 5.62
CA VAL A 61 0.46 2.78 6.42
C VAL A 61 0.27 2.41 7.89
N GLU A 62 -0.94 2.57 8.41
CA GLU A 62 -1.29 2.16 9.78
C GLU A 62 -1.17 0.65 9.97
N ASP A 63 -1.61 -0.15 9.00
CA ASP A 63 -1.49 -1.61 9.04
C ASP A 63 -0.04 -2.07 8.95
N LEU A 64 0.77 -1.46 8.08
CA LEU A 64 2.22 -1.68 8.01
C LEU A 64 2.94 -1.26 9.30
N GLY A 65 2.36 -0.36 10.09
CA GLY A 65 2.96 0.11 11.34
C GLY A 65 4.18 1.01 11.12
N ILE A 66 4.27 1.67 9.98
CA ILE A 66 5.33 2.63 9.64
C ILE A 66 4.75 4.03 9.50
N THR A 67 5.60 5.04 9.39
CA THR A 67 5.16 6.42 9.14
C THR A 67 4.87 6.66 7.66
N ARG A 68 4.05 7.67 7.34
CA ARG A 68 3.84 8.10 5.95
C ARG A 68 5.15 8.52 5.26
N ASP A 69 6.08 9.16 5.97
CA ASP A 69 7.37 9.54 5.37
C ASP A 69 8.22 8.31 5.02
N GLN A 70 8.28 7.30 5.90
CA GLN A 70 8.92 6.02 5.57
C GLN A 70 8.23 5.35 4.38
N PHE A 71 6.89 5.31 4.37
CA PHE A 71 6.16 4.70 3.27
C PHE A 71 6.37 5.42 1.94
N TYR A 72 6.45 6.74 1.88
CA TYR A 72 6.62 7.46 0.61
C TYR A 72 8.09 7.60 0.17
N PHE A 73 9.02 7.74 1.11
CA PHE A 73 10.40 8.16 0.81
C PHE A 73 11.48 7.27 1.42
N GLY A 74 11.12 6.32 2.27
CA GLY A 74 12.05 5.36 2.88
C GLY A 74 12.66 4.39 1.87
N LYS A 75 13.83 3.86 2.21
CA LYS A 75 14.44 2.70 1.54
C LYS A 75 14.28 1.49 2.46
N PHE A 76 13.87 0.36 1.91
CA PHE A 76 13.64 -0.91 2.61
C PHE A 76 14.50 -2.00 1.97
#